data_AF-A0A0U2V262-F1
#
_entry.id   AF-A0A0U2V262-F1
#
_cell.length_a   1.000
_cell.length_b   1.000
_cell.length_c   1.000
_cell.angle_alpha   90.00
_cell.angle_beta   90.00
_cell.angle_gamma   90.00
#
_symmetry.space_group_name_H-M   'P 1'
#
loop_
_entity.id
_entity.type
_entity.pdbx_description
1 polymer ?
#
loop_
_entity_poly.entity_id
_entity_poly.type
_entity_poly.pdbx_seq_one_letter_code
_entity_poly.pdbx_strand_id
1 'polypeptide(L)'
;MAISVNTNVSSLNAQRNLSKSGQSLATSMERLSSGMRINSAKDDAAGMQISNRLTSQINGLGVAQRNANDGISMAQTAEGAMSESTSILQRMRELALQSANGSNSKEDRDSLQKEVSALQSELTRIAETTSFGGQQLLDGSFGTKSFQIGSNANELINVSLKDISADKIGGTFANAVQAGTIFGAADNNAVFETSGAAAQTLSFLSGGATTNVVIDAESSVTDAAAAINASDSPVKASAVAQVDISVATATGVLTIGENEFAFSAATNTTLEAQLQEAGYDAKIVGSVIQLNVSGVDGVSIQKSADSTAANTVGLAARGTVPTQVGADNAANSYTSALEFSSETSFTVSGATTLANTAASAVLATEQKINTVDISTQAGSQRAISLIDSAISEIDSQRADLGAVQNRFGHTISNLANISENVSASRSRIQDTDFATETAQMTKNQILQQAGTSILSQANQLPQAALSLLG
;
A
#
# COMPACT_ATOMS: atom_id res chain seq x y z
N MET A 1 -93.10 1.39 20.97
CA MET A 1 -92.51 1.52 19.62
C MET A 1 -93.64 1.87 18.67
N ALA A 2 -93.58 3.01 17.99
CA ALA A 2 -94.57 3.34 16.96
C ALA A 2 -94.34 2.43 15.75
N ILE A 3 -95.33 1.62 15.39
CA ILE A 3 -95.28 0.76 14.19
C ILE A 3 -95.56 1.66 13.00
N SER A 4 -94.53 1.96 12.21
CA SER A 4 -94.63 2.66 10.94
C SER A 4 -94.68 1.62 9.81
N VAL A 5 -95.69 1.68 8.95
CA VAL A 5 -95.93 0.69 7.89
C VAL A 5 -95.05 0.94 6.66
N ASN A 6 -94.65 2.19 6.41
CA ASN A 6 -93.90 2.58 5.21
C ASN A 6 -92.38 2.64 5.41
N THR A 7 -91.90 2.88 6.64
CA THR A 7 -90.45 2.93 6.94
C THR A 7 -90.10 1.98 8.07
N ASN A 8 -89.31 0.96 7.74
CA ASN A 8 -88.83 -0.02 8.70
C ASN A 8 -87.40 0.31 9.14
N VAL A 9 -87.30 1.08 10.22
CA VAL A 9 -86.01 1.53 10.78
C VAL A 9 -85.18 0.34 11.28
N SER A 10 -85.81 -0.73 11.76
CA SER A 10 -85.14 -1.96 12.21
C SER A 10 -84.46 -2.70 11.06
N SER A 11 -85.14 -2.81 9.91
CA SER A 11 -84.57 -3.41 8.68
C SER A 11 -83.43 -2.55 8.12
N LEU A 12 -83.60 -1.21 8.12
CA LEU A 12 -82.56 -0.28 7.64
C LEU A 12 -81.31 -0.27 8.54
N ASN A 13 -81.47 -0.52 9.84
CA ASN A 13 -80.36 -0.71 10.77
C ASN A 13 -79.70 -2.08 10.58
N ALA A 14 -80.48 -3.15 10.40
CA ALA A 14 -79.97 -4.48 10.10
C ALA A 14 -79.16 -4.50 8.79
N GLN A 15 -79.64 -3.83 7.72
CA GLN A 15 -78.94 -3.72 6.45
C GLN A 15 -77.62 -2.94 6.56
N ARG A 16 -77.58 -1.84 7.32
CA ARG A 16 -76.35 -1.08 7.59
C ARG A 16 -75.31 -1.93 8.33
N ASN A 17 -75.73 -2.66 9.37
CA ASN A 17 -74.84 -3.56 10.11
C ASN A 17 -74.37 -4.75 9.26
N LEU A 18 -75.25 -5.31 8.42
CA LEU A 18 -74.89 -6.39 7.49
C LEU A 18 -73.85 -5.93 6.45
N SER A 19 -74.03 -4.73 5.87
CA SER A 19 -73.06 -4.15 4.94
C SER A 19 -71.72 -3.88 5.61
N LYS A 20 -71.73 -3.38 6.86
CA LYS A 20 -70.51 -3.16 7.65
C LYS A 20 -69.77 -4.47 7.93
N SER A 21 -70.46 -5.51 8.39
CA SER A 21 -69.87 -6.84 8.63
C SER A 21 -69.34 -7.48 7.36
N GLY A 22 -70.03 -7.30 6.22
CA GLY A 22 -69.57 -7.77 4.90
C GLY A 22 -68.28 -7.09 4.44
N GLN A 23 -68.16 -5.77 4.64
CA GLN A 23 -66.90 -5.04 4.35
C GLN A 23 -65.76 -5.50 5.27
N SER A 24 -66.01 -5.65 6.57
CA SER A 24 -64.99 -6.14 7.51
C SER A 24 -64.54 -7.57 7.20
N LEU A 25 -65.45 -8.46 6.78
CA LEU A 25 -65.10 -9.80 6.33
C LEU A 25 -64.19 -9.76 5.08
N ALA A 26 -64.50 -8.92 4.10
CA ALA A 26 -63.68 -8.77 2.90
C ALA A 26 -62.25 -8.31 3.23
N THR A 27 -62.10 -7.34 4.15
CA THR A 27 -60.80 -6.89 4.63
C THR A 27 -60.04 -8.01 5.36
N SER A 28 -60.69 -8.78 6.24
CA SER A 28 -60.05 -9.91 6.90
C SER A 28 -59.57 -10.98 5.91
N MET A 29 -60.36 -11.25 4.86
CA MET A 29 -59.97 -12.17 3.79
C MET A 29 -58.76 -11.66 3.00
N GLU A 30 -58.71 -10.36 2.70
CA GLU A 30 -57.59 -9.72 2.02
C GLU A 30 -56.29 -9.79 2.87
N ARG A 31 -56.40 -9.53 4.18
CA ARG A 31 -55.26 -9.63 5.11
C ARG A 31 -54.77 -11.05 5.31
N LEU A 32 -55.67 -12.02 5.46
CA LEU A 32 -55.30 -13.44 5.57
C LEU A 32 -54.68 -13.96 4.27
N SER A 33 -55.18 -13.52 3.11
CA SER A 33 -54.65 -13.94 1.81
C SER A 33 -53.29 -13.33 1.51
N SER A 34 -53.04 -12.09 1.90
CA SER A 34 -51.77 -11.40 1.67
C SER A 34 -50.73 -11.64 2.77
N GLY A 35 -51.17 -12.08 3.95
CA GLY A 35 -50.34 -12.14 5.16
C GLY A 35 -49.97 -10.76 5.73
N MET A 36 -50.49 -9.68 5.14
CA MET A 36 -50.18 -8.30 5.51
C MET A 36 -51.38 -7.62 6.13
N ARG A 37 -51.17 -6.93 7.25
CA ARG A 37 -52.15 -6.05 7.89
C ARG A 37 -52.40 -4.78 7.07
N ILE A 38 -51.34 -4.26 6.43
CA ILE A 38 -51.37 -3.06 5.59
C ILE A 38 -51.15 -3.49 4.14
N ASN A 39 -52.23 -3.60 3.36
CA ASN A 39 -52.14 -3.94 1.93
C ASN A 39 -52.25 -2.70 1.03
N SER A 40 -52.96 -1.67 1.49
CA SER A 40 -53.16 -0.41 0.76
C SER A 40 -53.02 0.82 1.65
N ALA A 41 -52.86 2.00 1.03
CA ALA A 41 -52.80 3.28 1.76
C ALA A 41 -54.08 3.60 2.54
N LYS A 42 -55.20 2.93 2.24
CA LYS A 42 -56.46 3.06 2.97
C LYS A 42 -56.38 2.42 4.36
N ASP A 43 -55.57 1.37 4.52
CA ASP A 43 -55.47 0.62 5.77
C ASP A 43 -54.71 1.39 6.85
N ASP A 44 -53.56 1.97 6.47
CA ASP A 44 -52.75 2.85 7.30
C ASP A 44 -51.70 3.60 6.44
N ALA A 45 -51.98 4.87 6.11
CA ALA A 45 -51.09 5.68 5.28
C ALA A 45 -49.72 5.94 5.94
N ALA A 46 -49.69 6.16 7.26
CA ALA A 46 -48.46 6.42 8.00
C ALA A 46 -47.63 5.13 8.15
N GLY A 47 -48.28 4.01 8.46
CA GLY A 47 -47.65 2.69 8.53
C GLY A 47 -47.07 2.25 7.17
N MET A 48 -47.78 2.52 6.07
CA MET A 48 -47.29 2.25 4.72
C MET A 48 -46.06 3.12 4.37
N GLN A 49 -46.04 4.40 4.72
CA GLN A 49 -44.88 5.26 4.48
C GLN A 49 -43.63 4.78 5.23
N ILE A 50 -43.80 4.40 6.50
CA ILE A 50 -42.71 3.84 7.31
C ILE A 50 -42.24 2.51 6.70
N SER A 51 -43.15 1.61 6.34
CA SER A 51 -42.80 0.33 5.74
C SER A 51 -42.07 0.48 4.40
N ASN A 52 -42.47 1.43 3.56
CA ASN A 52 -41.79 1.74 2.30
C ASN A 52 -40.35 2.19 2.55
N ARG A 53 -40.13 3.06 3.56
CA ARG A 53 -38.78 3.49 3.96
C ARG A 53 -37.95 2.33 4.50
N LEU A 54 -38.51 1.51 5.39
CA LEU A 54 -37.81 0.33 5.94
C LEU A 54 -37.49 -0.67 4.82
N THR A 55 -38.37 -0.86 3.85
CA THR A 55 -38.13 -1.73 2.68
C THR A 55 -37.01 -1.19 1.81
N SER A 56 -37.00 0.11 1.52
CA SER A 56 -35.89 0.74 0.80
C SER A 56 -34.57 0.59 1.55
N GLN A 57 -34.59 0.70 2.88
CA GLN A 57 -33.41 0.51 3.73
C GLN A 57 -32.93 -0.95 3.69
N ILE A 58 -33.81 -1.94 3.85
CA ILE A 58 -33.46 -3.37 3.75
C ILE A 58 -32.82 -3.69 2.40
N ASN A 59 -33.42 -3.21 1.30
CA ASN A 59 -32.88 -3.41 -0.04
C ASN A 59 -31.51 -2.74 -0.19
N GLY A 60 -31.34 -1.53 0.36
CA GLY A 60 -30.06 -0.82 0.40
C GLY A 60 -28.99 -1.58 1.18
N LEU A 61 -29.33 -2.12 2.36
CA LEU A 61 -28.43 -2.95 3.18
C LEU A 61 -28.04 -4.24 2.46
N GLY A 62 -28.95 -4.87 1.71
CA GLY A 62 -28.65 -6.06 0.91
C GLY A 62 -27.69 -5.78 -0.27
N VAL A 63 -27.81 -4.62 -0.92
CA VAL A 63 -26.82 -4.16 -1.92
C VAL A 63 -25.49 -3.85 -1.25
N ALA A 64 -25.50 -3.17 -0.10
CA ALA A 64 -24.30 -2.82 0.64
C ALA A 64 -23.52 -4.06 1.12
N GLN A 65 -24.20 -5.13 1.55
CA GLN A 65 -23.56 -6.41 1.86
C GLN A 65 -22.87 -7.01 0.63
N ARG A 66 -23.50 -6.97 -0.55
CA ARG A 66 -22.86 -7.44 -1.79
C ARG A 66 -21.64 -6.60 -2.15
N ASN A 67 -21.75 -5.28 -2.12
CA ASN A 67 -20.62 -4.38 -2.38
C ASN A 67 -19.45 -4.62 -1.40
N ALA A 68 -19.74 -4.91 -0.13
CA ALA A 68 -18.71 -5.24 0.85
C ALA A 68 -18.02 -6.58 0.55
N ASN A 69 -18.78 -7.60 0.10
CA ASN A 69 -18.21 -8.86 -0.35
C ASN A 69 -17.36 -8.69 -1.61
N ASP A 70 -17.81 -7.89 -2.58
CA ASP A 70 -17.02 -7.56 -3.78
C ASP A 70 -15.71 -6.86 -3.40
N GLY A 71 -15.75 -5.96 -2.41
CA GLY A 71 -14.57 -5.32 -1.84
C GLY A 71 -13.59 -6.32 -1.20
N ILE A 72 -14.10 -7.34 -0.49
CA ILE A 72 -13.27 -8.43 0.06
C ILE A 72 -12.63 -9.25 -1.07
N SER A 73 -13.39 -9.66 -2.09
CA SER A 73 -12.87 -10.45 -3.21
C SER A 73 -11.81 -9.68 -4.02
N MET A 74 -12.01 -8.38 -4.21
CA MET A 74 -11.01 -7.52 -4.83
C MET A 74 -9.74 -7.42 -3.98
N ALA A 75 -9.87 -7.17 -2.67
CA ALA A 75 -8.73 -7.10 -1.76
C ALA A 75 -7.95 -8.43 -1.70
N GLN A 76 -8.64 -9.58 -1.75
CA GLN A 76 -8.01 -10.90 -1.81
C GLN A 76 -7.27 -11.14 -3.13
N THR A 77 -7.79 -10.64 -4.25
CA THR A 77 -7.12 -10.73 -5.55
C THR A 77 -5.83 -9.91 -5.55
N ALA A 78 -5.87 -8.69 -5.01
CA ALA A 78 -4.68 -7.85 -4.84
C ALA A 78 -3.66 -8.48 -3.88
N GLU A 79 -4.10 -8.97 -2.73
CA GLU A 79 -3.25 -9.63 -1.74
C GLU A 79 -2.54 -10.87 -2.31
N GLY A 80 -3.23 -11.68 -3.13
CA GLY A 80 -2.63 -12.84 -3.78
C GLY A 80 -1.49 -12.47 -4.73
N ALA A 81 -1.70 -11.42 -5.54
CA ALA A 81 -0.67 -10.91 -6.45
C ALA A 81 0.51 -10.27 -5.69
N MET A 82 0.24 -9.58 -4.57
CA MET A 82 1.28 -9.05 -3.68
C MET A 82 2.09 -10.14 -2.99
N SER A 83 1.46 -11.27 -2.64
CA SER A 83 2.17 -12.44 -2.09
C SER A 83 3.16 -13.04 -3.09
N GLU A 84 2.79 -13.11 -4.38
CA GLU A 84 3.68 -13.57 -5.44
C GLU A 84 4.82 -12.56 -5.66
N SER A 85 4.49 -11.27 -5.68
CA SER A 85 5.48 -10.19 -5.81
C SER A 85 6.50 -10.21 -4.65
N THR A 86 6.04 -10.50 -3.43
CA THR A 86 6.92 -10.69 -2.26
C THR A 86 7.86 -11.89 -2.43
N SER A 87 7.36 -13.01 -2.97
CA SER A 87 8.18 -14.21 -3.23
C SER A 87 9.25 -13.93 -4.29
N ILE A 88 8.92 -13.16 -5.33
CA ILE A 88 9.87 -12.72 -6.35
C ILE A 88 10.93 -11.78 -5.75
N LEU A 89 10.54 -10.83 -4.91
CA LEU A 89 11.48 -9.95 -4.21
C LEU A 89 12.42 -10.73 -3.29
N GLN A 90 11.90 -11.72 -2.55
CA GLN A 90 12.74 -12.62 -1.75
C GLN A 90 13.73 -13.40 -2.62
N ARG A 91 13.32 -13.88 -3.79
CA ARG A 91 14.23 -14.53 -4.74
C ARG A 91 15.30 -13.58 -5.27
N MET A 92 14.94 -12.35 -5.63
CA MET A 92 15.90 -11.33 -6.05
C MET A 92 16.89 -11.00 -4.93
N ARG A 93 16.44 -11.00 -3.67
CA ARG A 93 17.30 -10.82 -2.49
C ARG A 93 18.31 -11.95 -2.35
N GLU A 94 17.91 -13.20 -2.54
CA GLU A 94 18.81 -14.35 -2.55
C GLU A 94 19.89 -14.21 -3.63
N LEU A 95 19.50 -13.80 -4.85
CA LEU A 95 20.43 -13.59 -5.96
C LEU A 95 21.40 -12.43 -5.68
N ALA A 96 20.92 -11.35 -5.06
CA ALA A 96 21.77 -10.24 -4.64
C ALA A 96 22.76 -10.67 -3.55
N LEU A 97 22.33 -11.46 -2.55
CA LEU A 97 23.20 -12.03 -1.53
C LEU A 97 24.24 -12.99 -2.13
N GLN A 98 23.83 -13.82 -3.09
CA GLN A 98 24.74 -14.71 -3.80
C GLN A 98 25.77 -13.89 -4.59
N SER A 99 25.33 -12.90 -5.37
CA SER A 99 26.21 -12.04 -6.16
C SER A 99 27.18 -11.20 -5.31
N ALA A 100 26.78 -10.82 -4.09
CA ALA A 100 27.62 -10.10 -3.15
C ALA A 100 28.84 -10.90 -2.66
N ASN A 101 28.87 -12.22 -2.85
CA ASN A 101 30.01 -13.04 -2.48
C ASN A 101 31.23 -12.75 -3.38
N GLY A 102 32.38 -12.50 -2.75
CA GLY A 102 33.64 -12.16 -3.42
C GLY A 102 34.22 -13.30 -4.25
N SER A 103 33.81 -14.55 -4.02
CA SER A 103 34.28 -15.72 -4.79
C SER A 103 33.62 -15.87 -6.17
N ASN A 104 32.56 -15.11 -6.49
CA ASN A 104 31.89 -15.19 -7.77
C ASN A 104 32.62 -14.38 -8.85
N SER A 105 32.77 -14.98 -10.03
CA SER A 105 33.33 -14.29 -11.20
C SER A 105 32.38 -13.24 -11.79
N LYS A 106 32.89 -12.39 -12.67
CA LYS A 106 32.06 -11.40 -13.41
C LYS A 106 30.99 -12.10 -14.25
N GLU A 107 31.36 -13.18 -14.93
CA GLU A 107 30.48 -13.97 -15.79
C GLU A 107 29.34 -14.64 -14.99
N ASP A 108 29.63 -15.08 -13.77
CA ASP A 108 28.62 -15.63 -12.86
C ASP A 108 27.65 -14.53 -12.41
N ARG A 109 28.15 -13.34 -12.03
CA ARG A 109 27.31 -12.19 -11.65
C ARG A 109 26.45 -11.70 -12.81
N ASP A 110 26.99 -11.67 -14.03
CA ASP A 110 26.24 -11.31 -15.23
C ASP A 110 25.13 -12.34 -15.55
N SER A 111 25.34 -13.61 -15.19
CA SER A 111 24.31 -14.65 -15.32
C SER A 111 23.21 -14.50 -14.27
N LEU A 112 23.58 -14.19 -13.02
CA LEU A 112 22.61 -13.86 -11.96
C LEU A 112 21.80 -12.60 -12.30
N GLN A 113 22.44 -11.58 -12.90
CA GLN A 113 21.75 -10.36 -13.32
C GLN A 113 20.65 -10.65 -14.36
N LYS A 114 20.85 -11.61 -15.27
CA LYS A 114 19.80 -12.00 -16.23
C LYS A 114 18.58 -12.60 -15.54
N GLU A 115 18.77 -13.39 -14.48
CA GLU A 115 17.68 -13.91 -13.66
C GLU A 115 16.95 -12.76 -12.95
N VAL A 116 17.69 -11.81 -12.36
CA VAL A 116 17.11 -10.60 -11.74
C VAL A 116 16.31 -9.77 -12.75
N SER A 117 16.80 -9.57 -13.97
CA SER A 117 16.06 -8.84 -15.02
C SER A 117 14.79 -9.54 -15.48
N ALA A 118 14.80 -10.88 -15.50
CA ALA A 118 13.57 -11.65 -15.75
C ALA A 118 12.56 -11.49 -14.61
N LEU A 119 13.02 -11.52 -13.35
CA LEU A 119 12.19 -11.30 -12.17
C LEU A 119 11.63 -9.88 -12.10
N GLN A 120 12.41 -8.86 -12.48
CA GLN A 120 11.92 -7.48 -12.63
C GLN A 120 10.78 -7.38 -13.65
N SER A 121 10.95 -8.03 -14.81
CA SER A 121 9.92 -8.07 -15.85
C SER A 121 8.65 -8.79 -15.36
N GLU A 122 8.83 -9.85 -14.58
CA GLU A 122 7.73 -10.61 -13.99
C GLU A 122 6.96 -9.81 -12.93
N LEU A 123 7.65 -9.01 -12.10
CA LEU A 123 6.99 -8.08 -11.18
C LEU A 123 6.12 -7.06 -11.92
N THR A 124 6.64 -6.46 -12.98
CA THR A 124 5.86 -5.53 -13.82
C THR A 124 4.68 -6.25 -14.47
N ARG A 125 4.87 -7.48 -14.95
CA ARG A 125 3.78 -8.29 -15.51
C ARG A 125 2.67 -8.57 -14.48
N ILE A 126 3.00 -8.93 -13.24
CA ILE A 126 2.02 -9.15 -12.18
C ILE A 126 1.24 -7.86 -11.89
N ALA A 127 1.93 -6.73 -11.78
CA ALA A 127 1.29 -5.43 -11.56
C ALA A 127 0.30 -5.07 -12.68
N GLU A 128 0.68 -5.28 -13.95
CA GLU A 128 -0.13 -4.92 -15.12
C GLU A 128 -1.25 -5.91 -15.47
N THR A 129 -1.13 -7.18 -15.06
CA THR A 129 -2.12 -8.23 -15.39
C THR A 129 -3.13 -8.49 -14.28
N THR A 130 -2.87 -8.01 -13.05
CA THR A 130 -3.78 -8.20 -11.91
C THR A 130 -5.00 -7.28 -12.04
N SER A 131 -6.09 -7.88 -12.52
CA SER A 131 -7.36 -7.20 -12.72
C SER A 131 -8.50 -7.86 -11.96
N PHE A 132 -9.47 -7.04 -11.54
CA PHE A 132 -10.74 -7.49 -10.98
C PHE A 132 -11.88 -6.75 -11.69
N GLY A 133 -12.81 -7.49 -12.29
CA GLY A 133 -13.92 -6.89 -13.04
C GLY A 133 -13.49 -6.01 -14.22
N GLY A 134 -12.30 -6.27 -14.80
CA GLY A 134 -11.73 -5.48 -15.89
C GLY A 134 -10.99 -4.20 -15.45
N GLN A 135 -10.94 -3.92 -14.15
CA GLN A 135 -10.15 -2.82 -13.61
C GLN A 135 -8.81 -3.35 -13.08
N GLN A 136 -7.73 -2.69 -13.45
CA GLN A 136 -6.39 -2.97 -12.92
C GLN A 136 -6.27 -2.49 -11.49
N LEU A 137 -5.60 -3.29 -10.66
CA LEU A 137 -5.50 -3.06 -9.22
C LEU A 137 -4.15 -2.48 -8.81
N LEU A 138 -3.08 -2.87 -9.51
CA LEU A 138 -1.69 -2.78 -9.03
C LEU A 138 -0.75 -1.98 -9.94
N ASP A 139 -1.29 -1.37 -11.00
CA ASP A 139 -0.58 -0.57 -12.01
C ASP A 139 -0.57 0.94 -11.71
N GLY A 140 -1.00 1.34 -10.50
CA GLY A 140 -1.13 2.73 -10.09
C GLY A 140 -2.36 3.47 -10.63
N SER A 141 -3.09 2.92 -11.61
CA SER A 141 -4.34 3.50 -12.15
C SER A 141 -5.50 3.43 -11.15
N PHE A 142 -5.44 2.48 -10.22
CA PHE A 142 -6.48 2.23 -9.23
C PHE A 142 -6.75 3.45 -8.32
N GLY A 143 -5.69 4.10 -7.83
CA GLY A 143 -5.76 5.24 -6.91
C GLY A 143 -6.51 4.90 -5.62
N THR A 144 -7.50 5.73 -5.25
CA THR A 144 -8.43 5.44 -4.15
C THR A 144 -9.82 5.20 -4.71
N LYS A 145 -10.41 4.04 -4.40
CA LYS A 145 -11.80 3.71 -4.72
C LYS A 145 -12.62 3.57 -3.44
N SER A 146 -13.88 3.99 -3.52
CA SER A 146 -14.80 3.99 -2.39
C SER A 146 -15.89 2.95 -2.59
N PHE A 147 -16.10 2.09 -1.59
CA PHE A 147 -17.14 1.07 -1.57
C PHE A 147 -18.32 1.55 -0.74
N GLN A 148 -19.50 1.61 -1.34
CA GLN A 148 -20.74 1.96 -0.65
C GLN A 148 -21.22 0.77 0.18
N ILE A 149 -21.07 0.89 1.51
CA ILE A 149 -21.34 -0.16 2.49
C ILE A 149 -22.54 0.15 3.40
N GLY A 150 -23.39 1.09 2.99
CA GLY A 150 -24.61 1.42 3.72
C GLY A 150 -25.76 1.85 2.82
N SER A 151 -26.92 2.07 3.43
CA SER A 151 -28.14 2.43 2.71
C SER A 151 -28.25 3.92 2.41
N ASN A 152 -27.49 4.78 3.10
CA ASN A 152 -27.51 6.23 2.89
C ASN A 152 -26.31 6.70 2.09
N ALA A 153 -26.43 7.88 1.46
CA ALA A 153 -25.33 8.48 0.72
C ALA A 153 -24.09 8.70 1.62
N ASN A 154 -22.90 8.45 1.07
CA ASN A 154 -21.59 8.64 1.71
C ASN A 154 -21.23 7.68 2.86
N GLU A 155 -21.98 6.59 3.04
CA GLU A 155 -21.59 5.48 3.93
C GLU A 155 -20.56 4.58 3.20
N LEU A 156 -19.31 5.05 3.16
CA LEU A 156 -18.25 4.52 2.30
C LEU A 156 -17.08 3.93 3.09
N ILE A 157 -16.44 2.90 2.54
CA ILE A 157 -15.07 2.48 2.89
C ILE A 157 -14.15 2.78 1.72
N ASN A 158 -13.12 3.59 1.97
CA ASN A 158 -12.10 3.89 0.99
C ASN A 158 -11.03 2.80 1.03
N VAL A 159 -10.64 2.32 -0.14
CA VAL A 159 -9.55 1.38 -0.33
C VAL A 159 -8.56 2.03 -1.30
N SER A 160 -7.31 2.15 -0.87
CA SER A 160 -6.22 2.66 -1.67
C SER A 160 -5.26 1.52 -2.00
N LEU A 161 -4.89 1.41 -3.27
CA LEU A 161 -3.82 0.53 -3.72
C LEU A 161 -2.77 1.41 -4.40
N LYS A 162 -1.50 1.13 -4.11
CA LYS A 162 -0.37 1.81 -4.74
C LYS A 162 0.19 0.90 -5.83
N ASP A 163 0.92 1.52 -6.75
CA ASP A 163 1.63 0.82 -7.82
C ASP A 163 2.75 -0.03 -7.22
N ILE A 164 2.78 -1.32 -7.59
CA ILE A 164 3.83 -2.26 -7.18
C ILE A 164 4.71 -2.73 -8.35
N SER A 165 4.57 -2.13 -9.53
CA SER A 165 5.45 -2.41 -10.67
C SER A 165 6.91 -2.11 -10.33
N ALA A 166 7.84 -2.80 -10.99
CA ALA A 166 9.28 -2.65 -10.74
C ALA A 166 9.79 -1.21 -10.92
N ASP A 167 9.07 -0.40 -11.71
CA ASP A 167 9.39 1.00 -11.99
C ASP A 167 8.96 1.97 -10.88
N LYS A 168 8.04 1.57 -10.00
CA LYS A 168 7.48 2.45 -8.97
C LYS A 168 7.80 2.00 -7.56
N ILE A 169 7.94 0.70 -7.35
CA ILE A 169 8.37 0.12 -6.09
C ILE A 169 9.88 0.32 -5.87
N GLY A 170 10.27 0.73 -4.67
CA GLY A 170 11.67 0.94 -4.33
C GLY A 170 11.89 1.84 -3.12
N GLY A 171 13.14 2.17 -2.87
CA GLY A 171 13.58 2.97 -1.73
C GLY A 171 14.18 4.29 -2.18
N THR A 172 14.22 5.25 -1.26
CA THR A 172 14.95 6.50 -1.49
C THR A 172 16.40 6.33 -1.11
N PHE A 173 17.30 6.65 -2.03
CA PHE A 173 18.73 6.67 -1.78
C PHE A 173 19.22 8.11 -1.90
N ALA A 174 19.78 8.66 -0.83
CA ALA A 174 20.63 9.81 -0.97
C ALA A 174 22.03 9.28 -1.23
N ASN A 175 22.40 9.22 -2.51
CA ASN A 175 23.81 9.23 -2.80
C ASN A 175 24.27 10.68 -2.62
N ALA A 176 25.17 10.92 -1.67
CA ALA A 176 25.84 12.22 -1.55
C ALA A 176 26.84 12.38 -2.72
N VAL A 177 26.37 12.23 -3.97
CA VAL A 177 27.14 12.60 -5.16
C VAL A 177 26.98 14.10 -5.35
N GLN A 178 27.59 14.88 -4.48
CA GLN A 178 28.16 16.14 -4.90
C GLN A 178 29.53 16.26 -4.27
N ALA A 179 30.53 16.40 -5.14
CA ALA A 179 31.92 16.60 -4.81
C ALA A 179 32.05 17.70 -3.74
N GLY A 180 32.75 17.37 -2.65
CA GLY A 180 33.20 18.34 -1.68
C GLY A 180 32.39 18.36 -0.38
N THR A 181 32.68 17.40 0.50
CA THR A 181 33.27 17.72 1.82
C THR A 181 33.88 16.54 2.51
N ILE A 182 35.12 16.76 2.94
CA ILE A 182 36.00 15.98 3.83
C ILE A 182 36.13 14.48 3.49
N PHE A 183 35.05 13.72 3.39
CA PHE A 183 35.11 12.30 3.05
C PHE A 183 35.20 11.99 1.56
N GLY A 184 35.13 12.98 0.65
CA GLY A 184 35.13 12.74 -0.80
C GLY A 184 36.02 13.69 -1.60
N ALA A 185 37.03 14.28 -0.97
CA ALA A 185 38.02 15.10 -1.67
C ALA A 185 39.22 14.24 -2.09
N ALA A 186 39.67 14.41 -3.33
CA ALA A 186 40.99 13.94 -3.73
C ALA A 186 42.04 14.93 -3.16
N ASP A 187 42.81 14.54 -2.15
CA ASP A 187 43.89 15.38 -1.62
C ASP A 187 45.25 14.78 -1.98
N ASN A 188 46.21 15.67 -2.20
CA ASN A 188 47.60 15.29 -2.32
C ASN A 188 48.12 15.11 -0.89
N ASN A 189 48.46 13.86 -0.55
CA ASN A 189 49.35 13.48 0.56
C ASN A 189 48.70 13.06 1.90
N ALA A 190 47.37 13.01 2.04
CA ALA A 190 46.70 12.56 3.27
C ALA A 190 45.98 11.22 3.06
N VAL A 191 46.51 10.11 3.60
CA VAL A 191 46.14 8.76 3.14
C VAL A 191 44.63 8.46 3.21
N PHE A 192 43.90 8.89 4.25
CA PHE A 192 42.42 9.02 4.28
C PHE A 192 42.02 10.10 5.32
N GLU A 193 40.98 10.89 5.04
CA GLU A 193 40.51 11.96 5.93
C GLU A 193 39.53 11.43 7.00
N THR A 194 39.63 11.92 8.24
CA THR A 194 38.68 11.59 9.34
C THR A 194 37.59 12.66 9.50
N SER A 195 36.58 12.41 10.34
CA SER A 195 35.50 13.37 10.65
C SER A 195 35.96 14.72 11.23
N GLY A 196 37.27 14.94 11.41
CA GLY A 196 37.88 16.14 11.96
C GLY A 196 38.02 16.10 13.48
N ALA A 197 38.64 17.15 14.05
CA ALA A 197 39.03 17.20 15.47
C ALA A 197 37.86 17.38 16.47
N ALA A 198 36.62 17.54 16.01
CA ALA A 198 35.45 17.75 16.86
C ALA A 198 34.28 16.86 16.41
N ALA A 199 33.50 16.36 17.36
CA ALA A 199 32.30 15.59 17.09
C ALA A 199 31.27 16.40 16.31
N GLN A 200 30.58 15.75 15.38
CA GLN A 200 29.62 16.40 14.48
C GLN A 200 28.25 15.73 14.58
N THR A 201 27.18 16.51 14.42
CA THR A 201 25.81 15.98 14.46
C THR A 201 25.20 16.00 13.07
N LEU A 202 24.80 14.84 12.59
CA LEU A 202 23.94 14.67 11.41
C LEU A 202 22.49 14.54 11.87
N SER A 203 21.61 15.32 11.27
CA SER A 203 20.17 15.31 11.48
C SER A 203 19.48 14.72 10.26
N PHE A 204 18.82 13.59 10.45
CA PHE A 204 18.00 12.94 9.43
C PHE A 204 16.54 13.32 9.67
N LEU A 205 15.90 13.93 8.67
CA LEU A 205 14.47 14.17 8.68
C LEU A 205 13.80 13.18 7.75
N SER A 206 13.01 12.26 8.30
CA SER A 206 12.25 11.24 7.58
C SER A 206 10.82 11.22 8.13
N GLY A 207 9.81 11.24 7.25
CA GLY A 207 8.39 11.19 7.64
C GLY A 207 7.90 12.32 8.57
N GLY A 208 8.64 13.43 8.68
CA GLY A 208 8.34 14.55 9.57
C GLY A 208 8.98 14.48 10.97
N ALA A 209 9.72 13.42 11.29
CA ALA A 209 10.49 13.27 12.53
C ALA A 209 11.99 13.49 12.27
N THR A 210 12.65 14.27 13.14
CA THR A 210 14.11 14.51 13.05
C THR A 210 14.85 13.62 14.04
N THR A 211 15.75 12.78 13.55
CA THR A 211 16.67 11.98 14.36
C THR A 211 18.08 12.56 14.25
N ASN A 212 18.72 12.82 15.37
CA ASN A 212 20.07 13.37 15.42
C ASN A 212 21.06 12.25 15.78
N VAL A 213 22.07 12.05 14.95
CA VAL A 213 23.17 11.10 15.17
C VAL A 213 24.45 11.90 15.37
N VAL A 214 25.16 11.59 16.44
CA VAL A 214 26.49 12.17 16.71
C VAL A 214 27.54 11.24 16.11
N ILE A 215 28.40 11.79 15.26
CA ILE A 215 29.64 11.17 14.80
C ILE A 215 30.75 11.73 15.70
N ASP A 216 31.49 10.84 16.36
CA ASP A 216 32.57 11.23 17.25
C ASP A 216 33.73 11.89 16.46
N ALA A 217 34.61 12.59 17.19
CA ALA A 217 35.81 13.18 16.60
C ALA A 217 36.73 12.07 16.06
N GLU A 218 37.47 12.38 14.99
CA GLU A 218 38.46 11.48 14.36
C GLU A 218 37.91 10.13 13.86
N SER A 219 36.59 9.98 13.72
CA SER A 219 35.98 8.75 13.19
C SER A 219 36.28 8.57 11.69
N SER A 220 36.56 7.35 11.27
CA SER A 220 36.66 6.98 9.85
C SER A 220 35.27 6.98 9.19
N VAL A 221 35.24 6.85 7.86
CA VAL A 221 33.96 6.75 7.12
C VAL A 221 33.19 5.49 7.52
N THR A 222 33.90 4.39 7.76
CA THR A 222 33.30 3.12 8.20
C THR A 222 32.74 3.22 9.62
N ASP A 223 33.44 3.91 10.53
CA ASP A 223 32.95 4.18 11.90
C ASP A 223 31.74 5.12 11.90
N ALA A 224 31.75 6.15 11.05
CA ALA A 224 30.61 7.04 10.87
C ALA A 224 29.38 6.28 10.33
N ALA A 225 29.57 5.39 9.34
CA ALA A 225 28.50 4.53 8.83
C ALA A 225 27.96 3.58 9.91
N ALA A 226 28.84 3.01 10.75
CA ALA A 226 28.45 2.16 11.87
C ALA A 226 27.65 2.91 12.94
N ALA A 227 28.07 4.12 13.30
CA ALA A 227 27.36 4.99 14.25
C ALA A 227 25.94 5.34 13.78
N ILE A 228 25.78 5.59 12.48
CA ILE A 228 24.46 5.87 11.88
C ILE A 228 23.60 4.61 11.85
N ASN A 229 24.15 3.45 11.49
CA ASN A 229 23.42 2.19 11.46
C ASN A 229 22.98 1.69 12.85
N ALA A 230 23.74 2.04 13.89
CA ALA A 230 23.44 1.74 15.28
C ALA A 230 22.40 2.67 15.91
N SER A 231 22.08 3.80 15.26
CA SER A 231 21.04 4.72 15.71
C SER A 231 19.63 4.19 15.38
N ASP A 232 18.62 4.67 16.11
CA ASP A 232 17.19 4.38 15.86
C ASP A 232 16.63 5.08 14.60
N SER A 233 17.49 5.66 13.76
CA SER A 233 17.08 6.31 12.52
C SER A 233 16.61 5.27 11.48
N PRO A 234 15.55 5.55 10.71
CA PRO A 234 15.15 4.73 9.56
C PRO A 234 16.11 4.85 8.36
N VAL A 235 17.22 5.59 8.51
CA VAL A 235 18.27 5.76 7.50
C VAL A 235 19.44 4.84 7.82
N LYS A 236 19.82 4.01 6.85
CA LYS A 236 21.06 3.21 6.89
C LYS A 236 22.16 3.89 6.09
N ALA A 237 23.41 3.70 6.49
CA ALA A 237 24.58 4.30 5.85
C ALA A 237 25.61 3.24 5.46
N SER A 238 26.28 3.44 4.34
CA SER A 238 27.39 2.61 3.87
C SER A 238 28.52 3.50 3.34
N ALA A 239 29.77 3.10 3.56
CA ALA A 239 30.94 3.76 3.01
C ALA A 239 31.17 3.25 1.57
N VAL A 240 31.21 4.15 0.59
CA VAL A 240 31.44 3.80 -0.82
C VAL A 240 32.44 4.77 -1.47
N ALA A 241 33.51 4.23 -2.02
CA ALA A 241 34.44 4.93 -2.88
C ALA A 241 34.13 4.65 -4.35
N GLN A 242 33.84 5.70 -5.12
CA GLN A 242 33.68 5.63 -6.58
C GLN A 242 34.74 6.50 -7.25
N VAL A 243 35.74 5.85 -7.85
CA VAL A 243 36.98 6.52 -8.26
C VAL A 243 37.32 6.18 -9.69
N ASP A 244 37.73 7.19 -10.47
CA ASP A 244 38.33 7.02 -11.78
C ASP A 244 39.86 7.05 -11.64
N ILE A 245 40.51 5.98 -12.11
CA ILE A 245 41.96 5.81 -12.12
C ILE A 245 42.44 5.92 -13.57
N SER A 246 43.52 6.67 -13.81
CA SER A 246 44.22 6.64 -15.11
C SER A 246 45.67 6.24 -14.90
N VAL A 247 46.14 5.23 -15.64
CA VAL A 247 47.54 4.80 -15.61
C VAL A 247 48.11 4.72 -17.03
N ALA A 248 49.24 5.39 -17.25
CA ALA A 248 49.98 5.41 -18.51
C ALA A 248 51.41 4.89 -18.29
N THR A 249 51.61 3.56 -18.41
CA THR A 249 52.92 2.87 -18.27
C THR A 249 53.73 3.38 -17.09
N ALA A 250 53.32 3.00 -15.89
CA ALA A 250 53.95 3.45 -14.66
C ALA A 250 54.15 2.30 -13.67
N THR A 251 55.04 2.52 -12.72
CA THR A 251 55.22 1.67 -11.55
C THR A 251 54.72 2.43 -10.34
N GLY A 252 53.90 1.79 -9.51
CA GLY A 252 53.25 2.43 -8.38
C GLY A 252 52.54 1.45 -7.48
N VAL A 253 51.92 2.00 -6.45
CA VAL A 253 51.15 1.28 -5.45
C VAL A 253 49.75 1.87 -5.41
N LEU A 254 48.74 1.02 -5.51
CA LEU A 254 47.34 1.36 -5.30
C LEU A 254 46.87 0.74 -3.99
N THR A 255 46.47 1.56 -3.03
CA THR A 255 45.98 1.12 -1.74
C THR A 255 44.46 1.26 -1.70
N ILE A 256 43.75 0.20 -1.35
CA ILE A 256 42.29 0.18 -1.20
C ILE A 256 41.99 -0.26 0.24
N GLY A 257 41.59 0.69 1.09
CA GLY A 257 41.51 0.45 2.54
C GLY A 257 42.86 -0.02 3.09
N GLU A 258 42.93 -1.25 3.59
CA GLU A 258 44.15 -1.89 4.11
C GLU A 258 44.96 -2.67 3.06
N ASN A 259 44.40 -2.91 1.87
CA ASN A 259 45.03 -3.75 0.85
C ASN A 259 45.92 -2.94 -0.09
N GLU A 260 47.12 -3.46 -0.37
CA GLU A 260 48.13 -2.78 -1.18
C GLU A 260 48.38 -3.55 -2.49
N PHE A 261 48.24 -2.87 -3.63
CA PHE A 261 48.43 -3.41 -4.98
C PHE A 261 49.62 -2.72 -5.65
N ALA A 262 50.76 -3.39 -5.65
CA ALA A 262 51.91 -2.96 -6.43
C ALA A 262 51.70 -3.27 -7.91
N PHE A 263 51.75 -2.25 -8.77
CA PHE A 263 51.72 -2.40 -10.21
C PHE A 263 53.05 -1.96 -10.82
N SER A 264 53.53 -2.70 -11.82
CA SER A 264 54.81 -2.46 -12.49
C SER A 264 54.59 -2.42 -13.99
N ALA A 265 54.99 -1.32 -14.63
CA ALA A 265 54.78 -1.06 -16.04
C ALA A 265 53.32 -1.29 -16.52
N ALA A 266 52.35 -1.00 -15.64
CA ALA A 266 50.95 -1.31 -15.93
C ALA A 266 50.33 -0.34 -16.93
N THR A 267 49.52 -0.87 -17.84
CA THR A 267 48.54 -0.12 -18.63
C THR A 267 47.17 -0.24 -17.98
N ASN A 268 46.20 0.61 -18.38
CA ASN A 268 44.83 0.52 -17.86
C ASN A 268 44.27 -0.92 -17.91
N THR A 269 44.59 -1.67 -18.97
CA THR A 269 44.15 -3.07 -19.18
C THR A 269 44.77 -4.07 -18.22
N THR A 270 46.06 -3.92 -17.86
CA THR A 270 46.72 -4.85 -16.94
C THR A 270 46.32 -4.56 -15.50
N LEU A 271 46.14 -3.29 -15.14
CA LEU A 271 45.70 -2.91 -13.80
C LEU A 271 44.23 -3.25 -13.56
N GLU A 272 43.36 -3.10 -14.58
CA GLU A 272 41.97 -3.59 -14.52
C GLU A 272 41.94 -5.09 -14.25
N ALA A 273 42.69 -5.89 -15.02
CA ALA A 273 42.73 -7.34 -14.84
C ALA A 273 43.24 -7.74 -13.44
N GLN A 274 44.26 -7.06 -12.92
CA GLN A 274 44.79 -7.29 -11.57
C GLN A 274 43.79 -6.91 -10.47
N LEU A 275 43.04 -5.82 -10.65
CA LEU A 275 41.99 -5.41 -9.72
C LEU A 275 40.79 -6.36 -9.74
N GLN A 276 40.41 -6.84 -10.92
CA GLN A 276 39.36 -7.84 -11.09
C GLN A 276 39.77 -9.19 -10.48
N GLU A 277 41.02 -9.61 -10.65
CA GLU A 277 41.57 -10.82 -10.01
C GLU A 277 41.60 -10.70 -8.48
N ALA A 278 41.88 -9.49 -7.97
CA ALA A 278 41.80 -9.16 -6.56
C ALA A 278 40.35 -9.02 -6.03
N GLY A 279 39.34 -9.18 -6.88
CA GLY A 279 37.93 -9.17 -6.50
C GLY A 279 37.27 -7.78 -6.44
N TYR A 280 37.96 -6.73 -6.88
CA TYR A 280 37.42 -5.37 -6.92
C TYR A 280 36.68 -5.08 -8.23
N ASP A 281 35.63 -4.24 -8.14
CA ASP A 281 34.83 -3.84 -9.29
C ASP A 281 35.54 -2.71 -10.06
N ALA A 282 36.47 -3.10 -10.93
CA ALA A 282 37.18 -2.23 -11.86
C ALA A 282 36.67 -2.46 -13.29
N LYS A 283 36.26 -1.39 -13.98
CA LYS A 283 35.83 -1.42 -15.39
C LYS A 283 36.48 -0.32 -16.20
N ILE A 284 37.07 -0.64 -17.35
CA ILE A 284 37.53 0.41 -18.27
C ILE A 284 36.35 1.07 -18.97
N VAL A 285 36.27 2.40 -18.84
CA VAL A 285 35.36 3.26 -19.61
C VAL A 285 36.18 4.34 -20.30
N GLY A 286 36.42 4.16 -21.61
CA GLY A 286 37.28 5.07 -22.38
C GLY A 286 38.75 4.97 -21.96
N SER A 287 39.32 6.08 -21.44
CA SER A 287 40.73 6.18 -21.05
C SER A 287 40.97 6.07 -19.53
N VAL A 288 39.94 5.76 -18.75
CA VAL A 288 40.01 5.62 -17.28
C VAL A 288 39.46 4.26 -16.83
N ILE A 289 39.97 3.76 -15.72
CA ILE A 289 39.44 2.62 -14.97
C ILE A 289 38.45 3.16 -13.94
N GLN A 290 37.21 2.72 -14.03
CA GLN A 290 36.19 3.00 -13.05
C GLN A 290 36.25 1.95 -11.94
N LEU A 291 36.69 2.34 -10.74
CA LEU A 291 36.74 1.48 -9.57
C LEU A 291 35.59 1.82 -8.60
N ASN A 292 34.77 0.84 -8.24
CA ASN A 292 33.80 0.95 -7.14
C ASN A 292 34.25 0.06 -5.98
N VAL A 293 34.37 0.63 -4.79
CA VAL A 293 34.67 -0.13 -3.57
C VAL A 293 33.70 0.28 -2.48
N SER A 294 33.14 -0.69 -1.77
CA SER A 294 32.26 -0.46 -0.63
C SER A 294 32.87 -1.03 0.65
N GLY A 295 32.55 -0.43 1.79
CA GLY A 295 33.02 -0.86 3.11
C GLY A 295 34.50 -0.58 3.39
N VAL A 296 35.11 0.33 2.65
CA VAL A 296 36.50 0.76 2.85
C VAL A 296 36.56 2.25 3.19
N ASP A 297 37.61 2.70 3.86
CA ASP A 297 37.79 4.11 4.22
C ASP A 297 38.20 4.99 3.03
N GLY A 298 38.77 4.41 1.98
CA GLY A 298 39.02 5.08 0.70
C GLY A 298 39.96 4.30 -0.23
N VAL A 299 40.37 4.97 -1.31
CA VAL A 299 41.35 4.49 -2.30
C VAL A 299 42.47 5.51 -2.43
N SER A 300 43.74 5.10 -2.38
CA SER A 300 44.87 5.98 -2.67
C SER A 300 45.81 5.37 -3.70
N ILE A 301 46.45 6.21 -4.51
CA ILE A 301 47.42 5.78 -5.50
C ILE A 301 48.70 6.58 -5.36
N GLN A 302 49.81 5.86 -5.39
CA GLN A 302 51.16 6.39 -5.25
C GLN A 302 52.01 5.95 -6.43
N LYS A 303 52.83 6.86 -6.98
CA LYS A 303 53.85 6.51 -7.96
C LYS A 303 55.10 6.03 -7.21
N SER A 304 55.68 4.92 -7.66
CA SER A 304 56.97 4.45 -7.16
C SER A 304 58.08 5.40 -7.60
N ALA A 305 59.14 5.53 -6.79
CA ALA A 305 60.26 6.42 -7.04
C ALA A 305 61.00 6.01 -8.33
N ASP A 306 60.73 6.74 -9.41
CA ASP A 306 61.43 6.62 -10.68
C ASP A 306 61.55 8.05 -11.23
N SER A 307 62.79 8.53 -11.31
CA SER A 307 63.21 9.94 -11.41
C SER A 307 62.83 10.65 -12.73
N THR A 308 61.82 10.17 -13.43
CA THR A 308 61.31 10.77 -14.67
C THR A 308 60.01 11.52 -14.36
N ALA A 309 60.03 12.85 -14.50
CA ALA A 309 58.95 13.79 -14.15
C ALA A 309 57.72 13.74 -15.09
N ALA A 310 57.39 12.59 -15.68
CA ALA A 310 56.15 12.44 -16.41
C ALA A 310 55.06 11.99 -15.44
N ASN A 311 54.10 12.87 -15.19
CA ASN A 311 52.86 12.53 -14.50
C ASN A 311 52.14 11.47 -15.36
N THR A 312 52.04 10.24 -14.86
CA THR A 312 51.52 9.08 -15.61
C THR A 312 50.44 8.31 -14.86
N VAL A 313 50.16 8.68 -13.61
CA VAL A 313 49.17 8.05 -12.74
C VAL A 313 48.25 9.14 -12.20
N GLY A 314 46.94 8.90 -12.21
CA GLY A 314 45.95 9.86 -11.73
C GLY A 314 44.79 9.18 -11.01
N LEU A 315 44.23 9.90 -10.05
CA LEU A 315 43.07 9.52 -9.25
C LEU A 315 42.10 10.69 -9.18
N ALA A 316 40.82 10.44 -9.41
CA ALA A 316 39.78 11.41 -9.09
C ALA A 316 38.43 10.76 -8.82
N ALA A 317 37.49 11.55 -8.30
CA ALA A 317 36.10 11.15 -8.17
C ALA A 317 35.51 10.75 -9.53
N ARG A 318 34.60 9.76 -9.53
CA ARG A 318 33.85 9.32 -10.72
C ARG A 318 33.33 10.52 -11.53
N GLY A 319 33.67 10.56 -12.82
CA GLY A 319 33.19 11.57 -13.78
C GLY A 319 33.98 12.88 -13.80
N THR A 320 35.08 12.98 -13.05
CA THR A 320 36.01 14.12 -13.09
C THR A 320 37.33 13.73 -13.75
N VAL A 321 38.06 14.71 -14.30
CA VAL A 321 39.37 14.44 -14.92
C VAL A 321 40.35 14.02 -13.82
N PRO A 322 41.01 12.85 -13.92
CA PRO A 322 41.97 12.37 -12.93
C PRO A 322 43.04 13.43 -12.62
N THR A 323 43.17 13.79 -11.34
CA THR A 323 44.27 14.64 -10.89
C THR A 323 45.52 13.78 -10.86
N GLN A 324 46.53 14.21 -11.62
CA GLN A 324 47.74 13.41 -11.72
C GLN A 324 48.55 13.51 -10.44
N VAL A 325 49.08 12.36 -10.01
CA VAL A 325 49.99 12.26 -8.87
C VAL A 325 51.24 13.08 -9.17
N GLY A 326 51.60 14.00 -8.27
CA GLY A 326 52.80 14.82 -8.36
C GLY A 326 54.11 14.03 -8.21
N ALA A 327 55.25 14.74 -8.17
CA ALA A 327 56.59 14.14 -8.11
C ALA A 327 56.77 13.12 -6.97
N ASP A 328 57.71 12.19 -7.18
CA ASP A 328 58.09 11.01 -6.36
C ASP A 328 57.48 10.92 -4.94
N ASN A 329 56.76 9.83 -4.67
CA ASN A 329 56.15 9.45 -3.40
C ASN A 329 54.99 10.33 -2.88
N ALA A 330 54.49 11.29 -3.67
CA ALA A 330 53.21 11.92 -3.35
C ALA A 330 52.07 10.89 -3.52
N ALA A 331 51.24 10.71 -2.50
CA ALA A 331 50.02 9.91 -2.61
C ALA A 331 48.86 10.82 -3.03
N ASN A 332 48.10 10.44 -4.05
CA ASN A 332 46.78 11.03 -4.26
C ASN A 332 45.76 10.07 -3.66
N SER A 333 44.98 10.54 -2.70
CA SER A 333 44.01 9.73 -1.96
C SER A 333 42.61 10.27 -2.19
N TYR A 334 41.65 9.36 -2.31
CA TYR A 334 40.23 9.65 -2.35
C TYR A 334 39.56 8.90 -1.20
N THR A 335 39.07 9.65 -0.23
CA THR A 335 38.30 9.10 0.89
C THR A 335 36.92 8.61 0.41
N SER A 336 36.34 7.61 1.06
CA SER A 336 35.02 7.07 0.71
C SER A 336 33.88 8.03 1.08
N ALA A 337 32.88 8.19 0.23
CA ALA A 337 31.67 8.93 0.57
C ALA A 337 30.70 8.07 1.38
N LEU A 338 29.85 8.71 2.20
CA LEU A 338 28.71 8.05 2.84
C LEU A 338 27.52 8.00 1.87
N GLU A 339 27.08 6.80 1.54
CA GLU A 339 25.81 6.56 0.87
C GLU A 339 24.73 6.27 1.91
N PHE A 340 23.60 6.97 1.82
CA PHE A 340 22.47 6.80 2.71
C PHE A 340 21.30 6.14 1.98
N SER A 341 20.61 5.22 2.64
CA SER A 341 19.41 4.54 2.12
C SER A 341 18.30 4.57 3.16
N SER A 342 17.07 4.83 2.72
CA SER A 342 15.88 4.74 3.57
C SER A 342 14.65 4.35 2.75
N GLU A 343 13.67 3.74 3.42
CA GLU A 343 12.35 3.39 2.87
C GLU A 343 11.54 4.62 2.45
N THR A 344 11.75 5.75 3.12
CA THR A 344 10.99 6.99 2.88
C THR A 344 11.91 8.15 2.56
N SER A 345 11.40 9.10 1.77
CA SER A 345 12.14 10.32 1.43
C SER A 345 12.68 10.97 2.71
N PHE A 346 13.99 11.10 2.76
CA PHE A 346 14.68 11.71 3.86
C PHE A 346 15.53 12.86 3.36
N THR A 347 15.78 13.80 4.26
CA THR A 347 16.79 14.83 4.07
C THR A 347 17.85 14.67 5.12
N VAL A 348 19.11 14.82 4.71
CA VAL A 348 20.24 14.90 5.64
C VAL A 348 20.58 16.37 5.79
N SER A 349 20.64 16.82 7.04
CA SER A 349 21.02 18.19 7.40
C SER A 349 21.97 18.14 8.59
N GLY A 350 22.80 19.17 8.79
CA GLY A 350 23.79 19.17 9.87
C GLY A 350 25.20 18.77 9.41
N ALA A 351 26.17 19.11 10.26
CA ALA A 351 27.62 19.06 10.02
C ALA A 351 28.15 20.05 8.95
N THR A 352 28.45 21.29 9.38
CA THR A 352 29.07 22.36 8.57
C THR A 352 30.44 21.98 7.97
N THR A 353 31.05 20.92 8.48
CA THR A 353 32.34 20.39 8.03
C THR A 353 32.22 19.06 7.29
N LEU A 354 31.19 18.22 7.51
CA LEU A 354 30.91 17.05 6.62
C LEU A 354 30.13 17.43 5.35
N ALA A 355 29.58 18.65 5.27
CA ALA A 355 28.80 19.17 4.15
C ALA A 355 29.26 20.59 3.70
N ASN A 356 30.22 20.71 2.77
CA ASN A 356 30.58 21.94 2.03
C ASN A 356 29.75 21.96 0.75
N THR A 357 28.48 21.64 0.94
CA THR A 357 27.40 22.31 0.26
C THR A 357 26.73 23.15 1.32
N ALA A 358 26.83 24.46 1.18
CA ALA A 358 26.28 25.43 2.12
C ALA A 358 24.85 25.06 2.54
N ALA A 359 24.68 24.59 3.79
CA ALA A 359 23.42 24.51 4.53
C ALA A 359 22.20 24.01 3.74
N SER A 360 22.39 23.19 2.71
CA SER A 360 21.32 22.77 1.80
C SER A 360 21.15 21.27 1.96
N ALA A 361 19.99 20.90 2.50
CA ALA A 361 19.54 19.53 2.65
C ALA A 361 19.77 18.73 1.35
N VAL A 362 20.62 17.70 1.42
CA VAL A 362 20.76 16.76 0.30
C VAL A 362 19.44 15.99 0.21
N LEU A 363 18.71 16.21 -0.88
CA LEU A 363 17.47 15.48 -1.18
C LEU A 363 17.85 14.10 -1.73
N ALA A 364 17.39 13.05 -1.05
CA ALA A 364 17.51 11.68 -1.55
C ALA A 364 16.80 11.53 -2.91
N THR A 365 17.43 10.86 -3.87
CA THR A 365 16.79 10.50 -5.14
C THR A 365 16.15 9.11 -4.99
N GLU A 366 14.91 8.95 -5.44
CA GLU A 366 14.26 7.64 -5.47
C GLU A 366 14.99 6.69 -6.41
N GLN A 367 15.39 5.51 -5.93
CA GLN A 367 15.81 4.40 -6.80
C GLN A 367 14.75 3.32 -6.83
N LYS A 368 14.61 2.69 -7.99
CA LYS A 368 13.50 1.79 -8.31
C LYS A 368 14.04 0.38 -8.50
N ILE A 369 13.20 -0.63 -8.29
CA ILE A 369 13.61 -2.03 -8.45
C ILE A 369 14.07 -2.32 -9.89
N ASN A 370 13.51 -1.64 -10.90
CA ASN A 370 13.96 -1.77 -12.29
C ASN A 370 15.43 -1.30 -12.52
N THR A 371 15.95 -0.40 -11.68
CA THR A 371 17.35 0.07 -11.78
C THR A 371 18.34 -0.80 -11.01
N VAL A 372 17.91 -1.91 -10.42
CA VAL A 372 18.79 -2.82 -9.68
C VAL A 372 19.77 -3.52 -10.64
N ASP A 373 21.06 -3.35 -10.34
CA ASP A 373 22.16 -4.03 -11.02
C ASP A 373 23.06 -4.71 -9.98
N ILE A 374 23.07 -6.04 -10.02
CA ILE A 374 23.88 -6.93 -9.18
C ILE A 374 25.14 -7.44 -9.91
N SER A 375 25.51 -6.86 -11.05
CA SER A 375 26.71 -7.25 -11.80
C SER A 375 28.03 -6.85 -11.10
N THR A 376 27.94 -6.11 -9.99
CA THR A 376 29.03 -5.59 -9.18
C THR A 376 28.77 -5.86 -7.69
N GLN A 377 29.82 -6.02 -6.89
CA GLN A 377 29.67 -6.32 -5.46
C GLN A 377 29.00 -5.17 -4.69
N ALA A 378 29.40 -3.93 -4.99
CA ALA A 378 28.78 -2.72 -4.44
C ALA A 378 27.32 -2.55 -4.91
N GLY A 379 27.02 -2.91 -6.17
CA GLY A 379 25.65 -2.96 -6.69
C GLY A 379 24.78 -3.98 -5.95
N SER A 380 25.30 -5.17 -5.68
CA SER A 380 24.61 -6.22 -4.92
C SER A 380 24.26 -5.81 -3.49
N GLN A 381 25.14 -5.07 -2.82
CA GLN A 381 24.86 -4.55 -1.47
C GLN A 381 23.76 -3.49 -1.48
N ARG A 382 23.77 -2.57 -2.46
CA ARG A 382 22.68 -1.61 -2.66
C ARG A 382 21.37 -2.29 -3.02
N ALA A 383 21.42 -3.34 -3.85
CA ALA A 383 20.27 -4.13 -4.24
C ALA A 383 19.57 -4.76 -3.04
N ILE A 384 20.32 -5.32 -2.07
CA ILE A 384 19.74 -5.90 -0.85
C ILE A 384 18.93 -4.86 -0.07
N SER A 385 19.50 -3.68 0.20
CA SER A 385 18.79 -2.63 0.94
C SER A 385 17.58 -2.09 0.19
N LEU A 386 17.66 -1.97 -1.14
CA LEU A 386 16.55 -1.55 -1.99
C LEU A 386 15.41 -2.59 -2.02
N ILE A 387 15.76 -3.87 -2.14
CA ILE A 387 14.79 -4.97 -2.13
C ILE A 387 14.13 -5.11 -0.75
N ASP A 388 14.89 -4.97 0.34
CA ASP A 388 14.32 -5.00 1.70
C ASP A 388 13.31 -3.85 1.90
N SER A 389 13.62 -2.66 1.40
CA SER A 389 12.69 -1.52 1.42
C SER A 389 11.43 -1.80 0.59
N ALA A 390 11.57 -2.41 -0.59
CA ALA A 390 10.46 -2.77 -1.45
C ALA A 390 9.56 -3.86 -0.82
N ILE A 391 10.15 -4.87 -0.16
CA ILE A 391 9.40 -5.89 0.59
C ILE A 391 8.59 -5.23 1.71
N SER A 392 9.22 -4.36 2.50
CA SER A 392 8.58 -3.60 3.57
C SER A 392 7.39 -2.77 3.06
N GLU A 393 7.54 -2.11 1.92
CA GLU A 393 6.47 -1.34 1.28
C GLU A 393 5.27 -2.23 0.86
N ILE A 394 5.53 -3.39 0.24
CA ILE A 394 4.44 -4.34 -0.10
C ILE A 394 3.78 -4.85 1.18
N ASP A 395 4.55 -5.25 2.18
CA ASP A 395 4.01 -5.78 3.43
C ASP A 395 3.15 -4.73 4.17
N SER A 396 3.51 -3.45 4.11
CA SER A 396 2.65 -2.36 4.62
C SER A 396 1.31 -2.31 3.87
N GLN A 397 1.31 -2.42 2.53
CA GLN A 397 0.08 -2.41 1.75
C GLN A 397 -0.80 -3.64 2.02
N ARG A 398 -0.17 -4.81 2.18
CA ARG A 398 -0.84 -6.07 2.56
C ARG A 398 -1.46 -5.98 3.94
N ALA A 399 -0.77 -5.35 4.89
CA ALA A 399 -1.29 -5.09 6.23
C ALA A 399 -2.54 -4.18 6.18
N ASP A 400 -2.50 -3.12 5.37
CA ASP A 400 -3.65 -2.23 5.16
C ASP A 400 -4.83 -2.97 4.50
N LEU A 401 -4.58 -3.79 3.48
CA LEU A 401 -5.61 -4.63 2.85
C LEU A 401 -6.20 -5.65 3.83
N GLY A 402 -5.39 -6.26 4.68
CA GLY A 402 -5.85 -7.14 5.76
C GLY A 402 -6.74 -6.42 6.77
N ALA A 403 -6.36 -5.20 7.17
CA ALA A 403 -7.18 -4.36 8.04
C ALA A 403 -8.53 -3.98 7.38
N VAL A 404 -8.50 -3.66 6.09
CA VAL A 404 -9.71 -3.38 5.29
C VAL A 404 -10.62 -4.61 5.18
N GLN A 405 -10.07 -5.81 4.97
CA GLN A 405 -10.84 -7.06 4.97
C GLN A 405 -11.56 -7.29 6.31
N ASN A 406 -10.86 -7.10 7.44
CA ASN A 406 -11.46 -7.18 8.77
C ASN A 406 -12.57 -6.14 8.95
N ARG A 407 -12.33 -4.91 8.48
CA ARG A 407 -13.33 -3.84 8.52
C ARG A 407 -14.57 -4.19 7.70
N PHE A 408 -14.43 -4.75 6.50
CA PHE A 408 -15.56 -5.24 5.71
C PHE A 408 -16.29 -6.39 6.43
N GLY A 409 -15.58 -7.35 7.02
CA GLY A 409 -16.19 -8.46 7.78
C GLY A 409 -17.02 -8.00 8.98
N HIS A 410 -16.52 -7.06 9.77
CA HIS A 410 -17.29 -6.44 10.86
C HIS A 410 -18.48 -5.62 10.33
N THR A 411 -18.29 -4.89 9.22
CA THR A 411 -19.35 -4.11 8.58
C THR A 411 -20.48 -5.00 8.10
N ILE A 412 -20.18 -6.10 7.41
CA ILE A 412 -21.18 -7.09 6.94
C ILE A 412 -21.98 -7.66 8.12
N SER A 413 -21.30 -8.04 9.21
CA SER A 413 -21.96 -8.55 10.43
C SER A 413 -22.90 -7.52 11.04
N ASN A 414 -22.48 -6.25 11.12
CA ASN A 414 -23.32 -5.16 11.59
C ASN A 414 -24.52 -4.90 10.66
N LEU A 415 -24.29 -4.89 9.34
CA LEU A 415 -25.35 -4.74 8.34
C LEU A 415 -26.39 -5.87 8.42
N ALA A 416 -25.95 -7.11 8.67
CA ALA A 416 -26.84 -8.25 8.86
C ALA A 416 -27.74 -8.03 10.08
N ASN A 417 -27.16 -7.63 11.22
CA ASN A 417 -27.91 -7.31 12.43
C ASN A 417 -28.90 -6.16 12.22
N ILE A 418 -28.50 -5.09 11.52
CA ILE A 418 -29.39 -3.96 11.21
C ILE A 418 -30.52 -4.44 10.29
N SER A 419 -30.21 -5.20 9.24
CA SER A 419 -31.20 -5.73 8.30
C SER A 419 -32.23 -6.61 9.00
N GLU A 420 -31.80 -7.47 9.92
CA GLU A 420 -32.69 -8.31 10.73
C GLU A 420 -33.60 -7.46 11.63
N ASN A 421 -33.05 -6.50 12.37
CA ASN A 421 -33.83 -5.63 13.26
C ASN A 421 -34.83 -4.74 12.50
N VAL A 422 -34.42 -4.22 11.34
CA VAL A 422 -35.28 -3.41 10.45
C VAL A 422 -36.36 -4.30 9.84
N SER A 423 -36.05 -5.54 9.45
CA SER A 423 -37.02 -6.52 8.95
C SER A 423 -38.04 -6.91 10.02
N ALA A 424 -37.60 -7.17 11.25
CA ALA A 424 -38.49 -7.44 12.38
C ALA A 424 -39.40 -6.24 12.71
N SER A 425 -38.86 -5.02 12.60
CA SER A 425 -39.63 -3.79 12.80
C SER A 425 -40.65 -3.58 11.67
N ARG A 426 -40.28 -3.89 10.43
CA ARG A 426 -41.21 -3.89 9.29
C ARG A 426 -42.32 -4.93 9.47
N SER A 427 -41.98 -6.14 9.88
CA SER A 427 -42.94 -7.22 10.13
C SER A 427 -43.99 -6.82 11.16
N ARG A 428 -43.59 -6.21 12.29
CA ARG A 428 -44.54 -5.69 13.30
C ARG A 428 -45.49 -4.61 12.77
N ILE A 429 -45.09 -3.87 11.74
CA ILE A 429 -45.91 -2.82 11.13
C ILE A 429 -46.82 -3.40 10.05
N GLN A 430 -46.27 -4.20 9.14
CA GLN A 430 -46.92 -4.61 7.90
C GLN A 430 -47.55 -5.99 7.96
N ASP A 431 -47.00 -6.95 8.70
CA ASP A 431 -47.49 -8.33 8.71
C ASP A 431 -48.70 -8.45 9.63
N THR A 432 -49.57 -9.41 9.32
CA THR A 432 -50.77 -9.70 10.12
C THR A 432 -50.55 -10.84 11.11
N ASP A 433 -51.15 -10.75 12.29
CA ASP A 433 -51.26 -11.89 13.20
C ASP A 433 -52.46 -12.75 12.79
N PHE A 434 -52.16 -13.88 12.15
CA PHE A 434 -53.15 -14.84 11.64
C PHE A 434 -54.15 -15.30 12.70
N ALA A 435 -53.74 -15.46 13.96
CA ALA A 435 -54.65 -15.92 15.01
C ALA A 435 -55.73 -14.85 15.29
N THR A 436 -55.31 -13.59 15.38
CA THR A 436 -56.24 -12.48 15.62
C THR A 436 -57.16 -12.24 14.42
N GLU A 437 -56.63 -12.29 13.19
CA GLU A 437 -57.41 -12.03 11.98
C GLU A 437 -58.38 -13.18 11.67
N THR A 438 -58.01 -14.44 11.98
CA THR A 438 -58.93 -15.58 11.87
C THR A 438 -60.10 -15.45 12.84
N ALA A 439 -59.85 -15.04 14.08
CA ALA A 439 -60.91 -14.78 15.06
C ALA A 439 -61.85 -13.65 14.60
N GLN A 440 -61.31 -12.57 14.01
CA GLN A 440 -62.10 -11.49 13.42
C GLN A 440 -62.90 -11.95 12.22
N MET A 441 -62.32 -12.74 11.32
CA MET A 441 -63.00 -13.34 10.18
C MET A 441 -64.20 -14.19 10.64
N THR A 442 -64.00 -15.11 11.58
CA THR A 442 -65.06 -15.96 12.12
C THR A 442 -66.15 -15.14 12.80
N LYS A 443 -65.78 -14.11 13.58
CA LYS A 443 -66.76 -13.17 14.18
C LYS A 443 -67.59 -12.48 13.10
N ASN A 444 -66.95 -11.98 12.04
CA ASN A 444 -67.64 -11.28 10.95
C ASN A 444 -68.54 -12.22 10.13
N GLN A 445 -68.14 -13.47 9.92
CA GLN A 445 -68.97 -14.51 9.30
C GLN A 445 -70.22 -14.81 10.15
N ILE A 446 -70.07 -14.97 11.47
CA ILE A 446 -71.20 -15.18 12.39
C ILE A 446 -72.13 -13.96 12.39
N LEU A 447 -71.58 -12.74 12.43
CA LEU A 447 -72.37 -11.51 12.35
C LEU A 447 -73.10 -11.35 11.01
N GLN A 448 -72.52 -11.83 9.90
CA GLN A 448 -73.18 -11.83 8.60
C GLN A 448 -74.37 -12.80 8.58
N GLN A 449 -74.19 -14.02 9.11
CA GLN A 449 -75.26 -15.03 9.25
C GLN A 449 -76.38 -14.58 10.21
N ALA A 450 -76.01 -13.94 11.33
CA ALA A 450 -76.98 -13.36 12.27
C ALA A 450 -77.70 -12.15 11.66
N GLY A 451 -76.98 -11.30 10.92
CA GLY A 451 -77.52 -10.11 10.25
C GLY A 451 -78.54 -10.46 9.18
N THR A 452 -78.32 -11.52 8.38
CA THR A 452 -79.31 -12.00 7.40
C THR A 452 -80.55 -12.58 8.07
N SER A 453 -80.38 -13.29 9.19
CA SER A 453 -81.49 -13.83 9.99
C SER A 453 -82.32 -12.74 10.69
N ILE A 454 -81.68 -11.70 11.22
CA ILE A 454 -82.38 -10.55 11.82
C ILE A 454 -83.05 -9.70 10.74
N LEU A 455 -82.44 -9.54 9.56
CA LEU A 455 -83.04 -8.84 8.43
C LEU A 455 -84.31 -9.58 7.94
N SER A 456 -84.29 -10.91 7.87
CA SER A 456 -85.46 -11.68 7.47
C SER A 456 -86.60 -11.55 8.49
N GLN A 457 -86.33 -11.58 9.79
CA GLN A 457 -87.30 -11.32 10.86
C GLN A 457 -87.80 -9.86 10.85
N ALA A 458 -86.91 -8.90 10.66
CA ALA A 458 -87.27 -7.48 10.60
C ALA A 458 -88.20 -7.18 9.42
N ASN A 459 -88.03 -7.88 8.29
CA ASN A 459 -88.90 -7.75 7.11
C ASN A 459 -90.29 -8.39 7.30
N GLN A 460 -90.49 -9.26 8.30
CA GLN A 460 -91.79 -9.85 8.63
C GLN A 460 -92.65 -8.96 9.55
N LEU A 461 -92.04 -8.03 10.31
CA LEU A 461 -92.76 -7.12 11.23
C LEU A 461 -93.86 -6.27 10.55
N PRO A 462 -93.64 -5.68 9.35
CA PRO A 462 -94.70 -4.94 8.64
C PRO A 462 -95.84 -5.85 8.16
N GLN A 463 -95.57 -7.12 7.85
CA GLN A 463 -96.59 -8.09 7.43
C GLN A 463 -97.50 -8.47 8.61
N ALA A 464 -96.93 -8.63 9.81
CA ALA A 464 -97.70 -8.83 11.04
C ALA A 464 -98.58 -7.61 11.39
N ALA A 465 -98.10 -6.39 11.10
CA ALA A 465 -98.89 -5.17 11.26
C ALA A 465 -100.04 -5.07 10.24
N LEU A 466 -99.83 -5.49 8.99
CA LEU A 466 -100.90 -5.60 7.98
C LEU A 466 -101.96 -6.65 8.38
N SER A 467 -101.56 -7.75 9.01
CA SER A 467 -102.48 -8.78 9.54
C SER A 467 -103.35 -8.29 10.70
N LEU A 468 -103.03 -7.16 11.33
CA LEU A 468 -103.85 -6.53 12.39
C LEU A 468 -104.78 -5.44 11.84
N LEU A 469 -104.57 -5.00 10.59
CA LEU A 469 -105.34 -3.96 9.92
C LEU A 469 -106.33 -4.52 8.88
N GLY A 470 -106.30 -5.84 8.65
CA GLY A 470 -107.16 -6.60 7.73
C GLY A 470 -107.98 -7.64 8.46
#